data_AF-A0A485BK77-F1
#
_entry.id   AF-A0A485BK77-F1
#
_cell.length_a   1.000
_cell.length_b   1.000
_cell.length_c   1.000
_cell.angle_alpha   90.00
_cell.angle_beta   90.00
_cell.angle_gamma   90.00
#
_symmetry.space_group_name_H-M   'P 1'
#
loop_
_entity.id
_entity.type
_entity.pdbx_description
1 polymer ?
#
loop_
_entity_poly.entity_id
_entity_poly.type
_entity_poly.pdbx_seq_one_letter_code
_entity_poly.pdbx_strand_id
1 'polypeptide(L)' 'MTARSGATEGTLWGGNLAMIVSLIGTPWMPDIRDGILVLEDINEHPFRVERMLLQLLHAGYSAAPARYRAG' A
#
# COMPACT_ATOMS: atom_id res chain seq x y z
N MET A 1 -10.39 -3.24 16.76
CA MET A 1 -9.87 -3.47 15.39
C MET A 1 -9.56 -4.95 15.27
N THR A 2 -10.37 -5.71 14.53
CA THR A 2 -10.18 -7.16 14.39
C THR A 2 -9.30 -7.41 13.18
N ALA A 3 -8.06 -7.88 13.40
CA ALA A 3 -7.24 -8.37 12.29
C ALA A 3 -7.89 -9.63 11.73
N ARG A 4 -8.15 -9.68 10.41
CA ARG A 4 -8.55 -10.94 9.79
C ARG A 4 -7.32 -11.85 9.71
N SER A 5 -7.42 -13.04 10.27
CA SER A 5 -6.40 -14.08 10.18
C SER A 5 -6.52 -14.83 8.86
N GLY A 6 -5.43 -14.94 8.09
CA GLY A 6 -5.34 -15.82 6.93
C GLY A 6 -3.97 -15.72 6.26
N ALA A 7 -3.64 -16.72 5.43
CA ALA A 7 -2.39 -16.72 4.68
C ALA A 7 -2.52 -15.88 3.42
N THR A 8 -1.51 -15.05 3.17
CA THR A 8 -1.40 -14.16 2.01
C THR A 8 -0.02 -14.37 1.39
N GLU A 9 0.01 -14.62 0.09
CA GLU A 9 1.23 -14.81 -0.70
C GLU A 9 1.25 -13.79 -1.84
N GLY A 10 2.42 -13.19 -2.09
CA GLY A 10 2.61 -12.19 -3.13
C GLY A 10 3.97 -11.50 -3.01
N THR A 11 4.37 -10.76 -4.04
CA THR A 11 5.60 -9.95 -4.00
C THR A 11 5.44 -8.88 -2.92
N LEU A 12 6.33 -8.87 -1.93
CA LEU A 12 6.39 -7.81 -0.92
C LEU A 12 6.99 -6.55 -1.54
N TRP A 13 6.32 -5.41 -1.38
CA TRP A 13 6.79 -4.13 -1.89
C TRP A 13 6.27 -2.95 -1.07
N GLY A 14 6.82 -1.76 -1.31
CA GLY A 14 6.43 -0.53 -0.62
C GLY A 14 7.62 0.15 0.03
N GLY A 15 7.39 0.79 1.18
CA GLY A 15 8.38 1.58 1.91
C GLY A 15 7.77 2.83 2.53
N ASN A 16 8.53 3.92 2.55
CA ASN A 16 8.06 5.19 3.08
C ASN A 16 6.88 5.74 2.26
N LEU A 17 5.78 6.09 2.95
CA LEU A 17 4.52 6.51 2.33
C LEU A 17 4.70 7.76 1.44
N ALA A 18 5.36 8.80 1.95
CA ALA A 18 5.63 10.00 1.17
C ALA A 18 6.47 9.72 -0.09
N MET A 19 7.48 8.85 0.03
CA MET A 19 8.29 8.42 -1.12
C MET A 19 7.46 7.68 -2.16
N ILE A 20 6.63 6.70 -1.76
CA ILE A 20 5.77 5.96 -2.70
C ILE A 20 4.78 6.89 -3.38
N VAL A 21 4.17 7.82 -2.64
CA VAL A 21 3.26 8.83 -3.20
C VAL A 21 3.97 9.73 -4.23
N SER A 22 5.23 10.09 -3.99
CA SER A 22 6.01 10.92 -4.91
C SER A 22 6.28 10.27 -6.29
N LEU A 23 6.17 8.95 -6.37
CA LEU A 23 6.37 8.19 -7.61
C LEU A 23 5.11 8.12 -8.48
N ILE A 24 3.94 8.48 -7.95
CA ILE A 24 2.67 8.41 -8.70
C ILE A 24 2.78 9.23 -10.00
N GLY A 25 2.46 8.58 -11.13
CA GLY A 25 2.52 9.19 -12.46
C GLY A 25 3.91 9.23 -13.08
N THR A 26 4.94 8.73 -12.39
CA THR A 26 6.30 8.60 -12.94
C THR A 26 6.55 7.21 -13.52
N PRO A 27 7.50 7.04 -14.45
CA PRO A 27 7.91 5.73 -14.95
C PRO A 27 8.54 4.81 -13.88
N TRP A 28 8.87 5.37 -12.71
CA TRP A 28 9.49 4.65 -11.60
C TRP A 28 8.48 4.05 -10.63
N MET A 29 7.18 4.33 -10.82
CA MET A 29 6.14 3.71 -10.02
C MET A 29 6.14 2.20 -10.28
N PRO A 30 6.30 1.35 -9.26
CA PRO A 30 6.32 -0.09 -9.47
C PRO A 30 5.01 -0.60 -10.06
N ASP A 31 5.08 -1.33 -11.16
CA ASP A 31 3.96 -2.10 -11.71
C ASP A 31 3.94 -3.50 -11.09
N ILE A 32 3.32 -3.60 -9.90
CA ILE A 32 3.25 -4.84 -9.13
C ILE A 32 1.79 -5.29 -9.03
N ARG A 33 1.49 -6.40 -9.71
CA ARG A 33 0.21 -7.09 -9.62
C ARG A 33 0.24 -8.13 -8.51
N ASP A 34 -0.87 -8.26 -7.78
CA ASP A 34 -1.03 -9.23 -6.67
C ASP A 34 0.06 -9.15 -5.59
N GLY A 35 0.64 -7.97 -5.39
CA GLY A 35 1.67 -7.73 -4.39
C GLY A 35 1.10 -7.38 -3.01
N ILE A 36 1.95 -7.54 -1.99
CA ILE A 36 1.69 -7.12 -0.61
C ILE A 36 2.34 -5.76 -0.42
N LEU A 37 1.52 -4.70 -0.37
CA LEU A 37 1.99 -3.32 -0.14
C LEU A 37 2.18 -3.04 1.35
N VAL A 38 3.39 -2.68 1.75
CA VAL A 38 3.73 -2.24 3.10
C VAL A 38 4.12 -0.77 3.08
N LEU A 39 3.49 0.03 3.93
CA LEU A 39 3.71 1.47 4.03
C LEU A 39 4.12 1.83 5.44
N GLU A 40 5.14 2.66 5.57
CA GLU A 40 5.57 3.25 6.83
C GLU A 40 5.73 4.76 6.71
N ASP A 41 5.55 5.47 7.80
CA ASP A 41 5.95 6.86 7.91
C ASP A 41 6.22 7.23 9.37
N ILE A 42 7.07 8.23 9.60
CA ILE A 42 7.45 8.68 10.95
C ILE A 42 7.19 10.16 11.10
N ASN A 43 6.70 10.58 12.28
CA ASN A 43 6.47 11.99 12.61
C ASN A 43 5.53 12.76 11.65
N GLU A 44 4.73 12.07 10.83
CA GLU A 44 3.73 12.72 10.00
C GLU A 44 2.43 13.01 10.76
N HIS A 45 1.84 14.17 10.49
CA HIS A 45 0.54 14.49 11.06
C HIS A 45 -0.54 13.55 10.51
N PRO A 46 -1.52 13.10 11.32
CA PRO A 46 -2.54 12.15 10.88
C PRO A 46 -3.27 12.54 9.59
N PHE A 47 -3.60 13.82 9.42
CA PHE A 47 -4.28 14.32 8.22
C PHE A 47 -3.43 14.19 6.93
N ARG A 48 -2.09 14.22 7.06
CA ARG A 48 -1.19 14.05 5.91
C ARG A 48 -1.10 12.58 5.52
N VAL A 49 -1.02 11.69 6.51
CA VAL A 49 -1.07 10.24 6.29
C VAL A 49 -2.38 9.86 5.59
N GLU A 50 -3.52 10.35 6.09
CA GLU A 50 -4.82 10.10 5.46
C GLU A 50 -4.87 10.60 4.02
N ARG A 51 -4.44 11.85 3.77
CA ARG A 51 -4.39 12.42 2.42
C ARG A 51 -3.51 11.60 1.48
N MET A 52 -2.35 11.13 1.94
CA MET A 52 -1.43 10.32 1.15
C MET A 52 -1.99 8.93 0.83
N LEU A 53 -2.65 8.29 1.80
CA LEU A 53 -3.34 7.01 1.58
C LEU A 53 -4.50 7.16 0.59
N LEU A 54 -5.27 8.24 0.69
CA LEU A 54 -6.34 8.55 -0.28
C LEU A 54 -5.77 8.81 -1.68
N GLN A 55 -4.63 9.48 -1.77
CA GLN A 55 -3.97 9.71 -3.06
C GLN A 55 -3.53 8.39 -3.72
N LEU A 56 -2.95 7.46 -2.95
CA LEU A 56 -2.61 6.12 -3.45
C LEU A 56 -3.86 5.35 -3.91
N LEU A 57 -4.92 5.36 -3.09
CA LEU A 57 -6.19 4.72 -3.39
C LEU A 57 -6.79 5.25 -4.70
N HIS A 58 -6.85 6.57 -4.87
CA HIS A 58 -7.39 7.20 -6.08
C HIS A 58 -6.49 7.06 -7.31
N ALA A 59 -5.19 6.85 -7.12
CA ALA A 59 -4.27 6.48 -8.19
C ALA A 59 -4.35 4.99 -8.60
N GLY A 60 -5.23 4.21 -7.96
CA GLY A 60 -5.43 2.79 -8.27
C GLY A 60 -4.59 1.83 -7.43
N TYR A 61 -3.76 2.34 -6.53
CA TYR A 61 -2.91 1.55 -5.61
C TYR A 61 -3.67 1.28 -4.31
N SER A 62 -4.71 0.47 -4.40
CA SER A 62 -5.45 -0.02 -3.25
C SER A 62 -4.85 -1.32 -2.71
N ALA A 63 -5.05 -1.60 -1.43
CA ALA A 63 -4.90 -2.96 -0.93
C ALA A 63 -5.97 -3.84 -1.59
N ALA A 64 -5.63 -4.48 -2.71
CA ALA A 64 -6.43 -5.57 -3.24
C ALA A 64 -6.42 -6.71 -2.20
N PRO A 65 -7.48 -7.53 -2.10
CA PRO A 65 -7.38 -8.75 -1.34
C PRO A 65 -6.31 -9.61 -2.01
N ALA A 66 -5.12 -9.67 -1.41
CA ALA A 66 -4.18 -10.72 -1.73
C ALA A 66 -4.91 -12.06 -1.65
N ARG A 67 -4.58 -13.01 -2.53
CA ARG A 67 -5.26 -14.31 -2.60
C ARG A 67 -5.33 -14.93 -1.21
N TYR A 68 -6.47 -14.75 -0.56
CA TYR A 68 -6.69 -15.21 0.79
C TYR A 68 -6.85 -16.73 0.70
N ARG A 69 -5.85 -17.45 1.20
CA ARG A 69 -6.00 -18.90 1.42
C ARG A 69 -6.70 -19.06 2.77
N ALA A 70 -7.97 -19.43 2.71
CA ALA A 70 -8.65 -20.00 3.86
C ALA A 70 -7.96 -21.32 4.21
N GLY A 71 -7.48 -21.45 5.44
CA GLY A 71 -7.10 -22.74 6.01
C GLY A 71 -8.33 -23.59 6.29
#